data_AF-A0A0F7IHG4-F1
#
_entry.id   AF-A0A0F7IHG4-F1
#
_cell.length_a   1.000
_cell.length_b   1.000
_cell.length_c   1.000
_cell.angle_alpha   90.00
_cell.angle_beta   90.00
_cell.angle_gamma   90.00
#
_symmetry.space_group_name_H-M   'P 1'
#
loop_
_entity.id
_entity.type
_entity.pdbx_description
1 polymer ?
#
loop_
_entity_poly.entity_id
_entity_poly.type
_entity_poly.pdbx_seq_one_letter_code
_entity_poly.pdbx_strand_id
1 'polypeptide(L)'
;MNFKSLPLIALLIISGILIAVEGYNTYKFVEDDPRFCKTCHLMEEAWYKWNESPHREITCHECHKANMEDNMRLLVTYFTLRPEEVSDDVHVVIPNERCEHCHFTKSEKWPYVAETAGHKFHLENAHANCIDCHGGRVHRFVPDRNECLNCHSDKVIKVKQMNFHCTNCHNFLADVKVNGEDILPKPQDCRKCHSDRNIILSMPEGAHANSNCDMCHQPHITEEPFSCQTCHSLPDKPIHQNHADKDCKSCHVPHQQIDIRPTCESCHTDRVDHYPTLSCTVCHK
;
A
#
# COMPACT_ATOMS: atom_id res chain seq x y z
N MET A 1 -34.00 -69.26 21.00
CA MET A 1 -33.35 -67.95 20.76
C MET A 1 -34.11 -66.90 21.53
N ASN A 2 -33.44 -66.15 22.41
CA ASN A 2 -34.08 -65.31 23.42
C ASN A 2 -34.45 -63.95 22.81
N PHE A 3 -35.69 -63.79 22.33
CA PHE A 3 -36.15 -62.57 21.64
C PHE A 3 -36.11 -61.28 22.50
N LYS A 4 -35.87 -61.40 23.82
CA LYS A 4 -35.75 -60.27 24.75
C LYS A 4 -34.45 -59.48 24.63
N SER A 5 -33.38 -60.05 24.06
CA SER A 5 -32.11 -59.34 23.87
C SER A 5 -32.04 -58.51 22.59
N LEU A 6 -32.92 -58.77 21.61
CA LEU A 6 -32.99 -58.02 20.35
C LEU A 6 -33.25 -56.50 20.54
N PRO A 7 -34.23 -56.06 21.37
CA PRO A 7 -34.45 -54.63 21.59
C PRO A 7 -33.31 -53.96 22.36
N LEU A 8 -32.64 -54.69 23.26
CA LEU A 8 -31.48 -54.18 24.01
C LEU A 8 -30.27 -53.95 23.10
N ILE A 9 -30.01 -54.90 22.19
CA ILE A 9 -28.94 -54.80 21.18
C ILE A 9 -29.25 -53.65 20.22
N ALA A 10 -30.50 -53.52 19.76
CA ALA A 10 -30.92 -52.41 18.90
C ALA A 10 -30.72 -51.04 19.58
N LEU A 11 -31.08 -50.91 20.87
CA LEU A 11 -30.85 -49.71 21.67
C LEU A 11 -29.37 -49.35 21.80
N LEU A 12 -28.50 -50.33 22.06
CA LEU A 12 -27.06 -50.11 22.15
C LEU A 12 -26.47 -49.68 20.81
N ILE A 13 -26.92 -50.27 19.70
CA ILE A 13 -26.48 -49.87 18.35
C ILE A 13 -26.93 -48.44 18.04
N ILE A 14 -28.20 -48.10 18.29
CA ILE A 14 -28.73 -46.75 18.08
C ILE A 14 -27.96 -45.74 18.95
N SER A 15 -27.73 -46.04 20.22
CA SER A 15 -26.96 -45.19 21.12
C SER A 15 -25.52 -45.01 20.64
N GLY A 16 -24.87 -46.08 20.17
CA GLY A 16 -23.51 -46.02 19.62
C GLY A 16 -23.43 -45.15 18.36
N ILE A 17 -24.42 -45.28 17.46
CA ILE A 17 -24.53 -44.44 16.26
C ILE A 17 -24.73 -42.97 16.66
N LEU A 18 -25.63 -42.68 17.60
CA LEU A 18 -25.87 -41.31 18.06
C LEU A 18 -24.61 -40.67 18.65
N ILE A 19 -23.86 -41.40 19.49
CA ILE A 19 -22.59 -40.92 20.06
C ILE A 19 -21.55 -40.68 18.96
N ALA A 20 -21.44 -41.58 17.98
CA ALA A 20 -20.51 -41.43 16.88
C ALA A 20 -20.86 -40.22 16.00
N VAL A 21 -22.14 -40.01 15.70
CA VAL A 21 -22.62 -38.86 14.91
C VAL A 21 -22.38 -37.55 15.66
N GLU A 22 -22.72 -37.48 16.95
CA GLU A 22 -22.54 -36.27 17.74
C GLU A 22 -21.06 -35.96 17.97
N GLY A 23 -20.25 -36.99 18.22
CA GLY A 23 -18.80 -36.86 18.33
C GLY A 23 -18.17 -36.36 17.03
N TYR A 24 -18.61 -36.86 15.88
CA TYR A 24 -18.17 -36.38 14.57
C TYR A 24 -18.59 -34.92 14.31
N ASN A 25 -19.84 -34.56 14.62
CA ASN A 25 -20.32 -33.18 14.48
C ASN A 25 -19.55 -32.21 15.38
N THR A 26 -19.27 -32.61 16.62
CA THR A 26 -18.47 -31.83 17.58
C THR A 26 -17.05 -31.65 17.07
N TYR A 27 -16.40 -32.73 16.64
CA TYR A 27 -15.07 -32.70 16.06
C TYR A 27 -15.01 -31.74 14.87
N LYS A 28 -15.94 -31.87 13.91
CA LYS A 28 -16.01 -31.00 12.74
C LYS A 28 -16.24 -29.53 13.13
N PHE A 29 -17.08 -29.26 14.13
CA PHE A 29 -17.31 -27.89 14.59
C PHE A 29 -16.03 -27.28 15.21
N VAL A 30 -15.29 -28.05 15.99
CA VAL A 30 -14.05 -27.57 16.63
C VAL A 30 -12.92 -27.39 15.62
N GLU A 31 -12.75 -28.32 14.69
CA GLU A 31 -11.58 -28.36 13.79
C GLU A 31 -11.79 -27.60 12.47
N ASP A 32 -13.01 -27.60 11.92
CA ASP A 32 -13.24 -27.11 10.55
C ASP A 32 -14.16 -25.88 10.48
N ASP A 33 -14.80 -25.50 11.59
CA ASP A 33 -15.78 -24.41 11.61
C ASP A 33 -15.23 -23.15 12.31
N PRO A 34 -14.93 -22.06 11.58
CA PRO A 34 -14.44 -20.81 12.16
C PRO A 34 -15.38 -20.22 13.24
N ARG A 35 -16.67 -20.59 13.26
CA ARG A 35 -17.61 -20.15 14.30
C ARG A 35 -17.24 -20.68 15.68
N PHE A 36 -16.52 -21.79 15.77
CA PHE A 36 -15.98 -22.27 17.04
C PHE A 36 -15.02 -21.25 17.66
N CYS A 37 -14.09 -20.73 16.87
CA CYS A 37 -13.12 -19.74 17.35
C CYS A 37 -13.83 -18.50 17.91
N LYS A 38 -14.90 -18.03 17.25
CA LYS A 38 -15.72 -16.90 17.73
C LYS A 38 -16.35 -17.13 19.12
N THR A 39 -16.53 -18.37 19.56
CA THR A 39 -17.05 -18.64 20.91
C THR A 39 -16.10 -18.21 22.02
N CYS A 40 -14.82 -18.00 21.70
CA CYS A 40 -13.83 -17.41 22.59
C CYS A 40 -13.87 -15.88 22.47
N HIS A 41 -14.03 -15.16 23.59
CA HIS A 41 -14.14 -13.69 23.58
C HIS A 41 -12.95 -12.97 22.93
N LEU A 42 -11.74 -13.55 23.03
CA LEU A 42 -10.51 -13.00 22.42
C LEU A 42 -10.48 -13.08 20.89
N MET A 43 -11.29 -13.94 20.29
CA MET A 43 -11.23 -14.24 18.85
C MET A 43 -12.35 -13.57 18.06
N GLU A 44 -13.26 -12.85 18.72
CA GLU A 44 -14.43 -12.26 18.07
C GLU A 44 -14.01 -11.23 17.00
N GLU A 45 -13.12 -10.30 17.32
CA GLU A 45 -12.63 -9.29 16.37
C GLU A 45 -11.87 -9.92 15.20
N ALA A 46 -11.00 -10.88 15.49
CA ALA A 46 -10.25 -11.65 14.48
C ALA A 46 -11.20 -12.35 13.50
N TRP A 47 -12.26 -12.98 14.02
CA TRP A 47 -13.28 -13.65 13.21
C TRP A 47 -14.01 -12.65 12.30
N TYR A 48 -14.41 -11.49 12.81
CA TYR A 48 -15.11 -10.49 11.99
C TYR A 48 -14.22 -9.98 10.85
N LYS A 49 -12.95 -9.65 11.14
CA LYS A 49 -11.98 -9.26 10.12
C LYS A 49 -11.80 -10.35 9.06
N TRP A 50 -11.60 -11.59 9.49
CA TRP A 50 -11.44 -12.75 8.60
C TRP A 50 -12.67 -12.94 7.71
N ASN A 51 -13.87 -12.83 8.27
CA ASN A 51 -15.14 -12.99 7.55
C ASN A 51 -15.36 -11.92 6.47
N GLU A 52 -14.78 -10.72 6.65
CA GLU A 52 -14.78 -9.65 5.65
C GLU A 52 -13.63 -9.77 4.63
N SER A 53 -12.66 -10.65 4.88
CA SER A 53 -11.45 -10.79 4.08
C SER A 53 -11.64 -11.69 2.85
N PRO A 54 -10.71 -11.64 1.88
CA PRO A 54 -10.64 -12.61 0.80
C PRO A 54 -10.43 -14.07 1.25
N HIS A 55 -9.99 -14.30 2.50
CA HIS A 55 -9.72 -15.63 3.06
C HIS A 55 -10.89 -16.22 3.83
N ARG A 56 -12.09 -15.62 3.79
CA ARG A 56 -13.29 -16.11 4.51
C ARG A 56 -13.77 -17.52 4.12
N GLU A 57 -13.21 -18.09 3.06
CA GLU A 57 -13.57 -19.43 2.57
C GLU A 57 -12.61 -20.53 3.06
N ILE A 58 -11.56 -20.19 3.80
CA ILE A 58 -10.64 -21.14 4.43
C ILE A 58 -10.77 -21.12 5.95
N THR A 59 -10.48 -22.24 6.62
CA THR A 59 -10.62 -22.34 8.07
C THR A 59 -9.47 -21.64 8.80
N CYS A 60 -9.66 -21.28 10.07
CA CYS A 60 -8.61 -20.65 10.87
C CYS A 60 -7.35 -21.54 10.99
N HIS A 61 -7.53 -22.86 11.04
CA HIS A 61 -6.46 -23.84 11.18
C HIS A 61 -5.61 -24.03 9.91
N GLU A 62 -6.07 -23.59 8.74
CA GLU A 62 -5.23 -23.54 7.53
C GLU A 62 -4.01 -22.63 7.74
N CYS A 63 -4.15 -21.61 8.59
CA CYS A 63 -3.06 -20.72 9.03
C CYS A 63 -2.56 -21.08 10.44
N HIS A 64 -3.48 -21.20 11.42
CA HIS A 64 -3.19 -21.43 12.84
C HIS A 64 -3.23 -22.92 13.20
N LYS A 65 -2.36 -23.72 12.57
CA LYS A 65 -2.26 -25.14 12.92
C LYS A 65 -1.44 -25.33 14.20
N ALA A 66 -2.11 -25.34 15.34
CA ALA A 66 -1.53 -25.71 16.62
C ALA A 66 -1.39 -27.24 16.75
N ASN A 67 -0.39 -27.69 17.51
CA ASN A 67 -0.32 -29.09 17.94
C ASN A 67 -1.26 -29.31 19.16
N MET A 68 -1.41 -30.57 19.57
CA MET A 68 -2.30 -30.92 20.70
C MET A 68 -1.87 -30.26 22.02
N GLU A 69 -0.57 -30.10 22.24
CA GLU A 69 -0.04 -29.47 23.46
C GLU A 69 -0.40 -27.98 23.52
N ASP A 70 -0.20 -27.26 22.42
CA ASP A 70 -0.56 -25.85 22.30
C ASP A 70 -2.07 -25.63 22.44
N ASN A 71 -2.89 -26.49 21.83
CA ASN A 71 -4.34 -26.45 21.99
C ASN A 71 -4.78 -26.67 23.45
N MET A 72 -4.16 -27.63 24.14
CA MET A 72 -4.44 -27.89 25.55
C MET A 72 -4.01 -26.70 26.42
N ARG A 73 -2.84 -26.11 26.15
CA ARG A 73 -2.35 -24.93 26.86
C ARG A 73 -3.28 -23.74 26.65
N LEU A 74 -3.75 -23.51 25.42
CA LEU A 74 -4.72 -22.46 25.10
C LEU A 74 -6.02 -22.66 25.89
N LEU A 75 -6.55 -23.88 25.91
CA LEU A 75 -7.78 -24.22 26.65
C LEU A 75 -7.63 -23.96 28.16
N VAL A 76 -6.54 -24.43 28.76
CA VAL A 76 -6.26 -24.22 30.19
C VAL A 76 -6.11 -22.72 30.48
N THR A 77 -5.35 -22.00 29.67
CA THR A 77 -5.14 -20.54 29.82
C THR A 77 -6.46 -19.78 29.74
N TYR A 78 -7.30 -20.13 28.77
CA TYR A 78 -8.62 -19.54 28.58
C TYR A 78 -9.51 -19.71 29.83
N PHE A 79 -9.60 -20.92 30.39
CA PHE A 79 -10.48 -21.16 31.52
C PHE A 79 -9.93 -20.69 32.87
N THR A 80 -8.61 -20.62 33.03
CA THR A 80 -7.95 -20.28 34.29
C THR A 80 -7.53 -18.82 34.40
N LEU A 81 -6.85 -18.28 33.37
CA LEU A 81 -6.28 -16.93 33.37
C LEU A 81 -7.22 -15.91 32.74
N ARG A 82 -8.04 -16.32 31.76
CA ARG A 82 -9.00 -15.45 31.04
C ARG A 82 -8.36 -14.13 30.58
N PRO A 83 -7.29 -14.18 29.77
CA PRO A 83 -6.63 -12.95 29.34
C PRO A 83 -7.61 -12.10 28.52
N GLU A 84 -7.45 -10.78 28.57
CA GLU A 84 -8.26 -9.82 27.79
C GLU A 84 -7.63 -9.49 26.43
N GLU A 85 -6.36 -9.84 26.24
CA GLU A 85 -5.60 -9.64 25.01
C GLU A 85 -4.77 -10.88 24.67
N VAL A 86 -4.54 -11.10 23.38
CA VAL A 86 -3.60 -12.14 22.93
C VAL A 86 -2.20 -11.52 22.93
N SER A 87 -1.39 -11.89 23.92
CA SER A 87 -0.02 -11.40 24.03
C SER A 87 0.87 -11.96 22.92
N ASP A 88 1.83 -11.17 22.45
CA ASP A 88 2.71 -11.53 21.32
C ASP A 88 3.55 -12.79 21.60
N ASP A 89 3.85 -13.06 22.87
CA ASP A 89 4.56 -14.26 23.35
C ASP A 89 3.71 -15.54 23.37
N VAL A 90 2.39 -15.42 23.21
CA VAL A 90 1.46 -16.56 23.11
C VAL A 90 0.77 -16.65 21.75
N HIS A 91 0.92 -15.63 20.89
CA HIS A 91 0.40 -15.67 19.54
C HIS A 91 1.19 -16.69 18.71
N VAL A 92 0.49 -17.64 18.08
CA VAL A 92 1.13 -18.62 17.19
C VAL A 92 1.78 -17.87 16.03
N VAL A 93 3.10 -18.02 15.90
CA VAL A 93 3.85 -17.54 14.74
C VAL A 93 3.38 -18.34 13.52
N ILE A 94 2.84 -17.64 12.52
CA ILE A 94 2.42 -18.24 11.26
C ILE A 94 3.64 -18.33 10.35
N PRO A 95 4.17 -19.53 10.06
CA PRO A 95 5.33 -19.66 9.20
C PRO A 95 4.95 -19.37 7.74
N ASN A 96 5.88 -18.81 6.96
CA ASN A 96 5.61 -18.29 5.61
C ASN A 96 5.04 -19.36 4.66
N GLU A 97 5.46 -20.61 4.85
CA GLU A 97 5.05 -21.77 4.07
C GLU A 97 3.54 -22.02 4.13
N ARG A 98 2.84 -21.53 5.18
CA ARG A 98 1.37 -21.59 5.25
C ARG A 98 0.73 -20.76 4.15
N CYS A 99 1.27 -19.56 3.91
CA CYS A 99 0.83 -18.70 2.83
C CYS A 99 1.19 -19.34 1.48
N GLU A 100 2.43 -19.81 1.36
CA GLU A 100 2.95 -20.36 0.12
C GLU A 100 2.18 -21.62 -0.33
N HIS A 101 1.79 -22.47 0.63
CA HIS A 101 1.06 -23.70 0.34
C HIS A 101 -0.16 -23.44 -0.54
N CYS A 102 -0.95 -22.40 -0.25
CA CYS A 102 -2.13 -22.07 -1.04
C CYS A 102 -1.81 -21.11 -2.20
N HIS A 103 -1.00 -20.07 -1.96
CA HIS A 103 -0.72 -19.07 -2.99
C HIS A 103 0.11 -19.65 -4.15
N PHE A 104 1.06 -20.54 -3.91
CA PHE A 104 1.89 -21.11 -4.98
C PHE A 104 1.32 -22.37 -5.61
N THR A 105 0.38 -23.07 -4.95
CA THR A 105 -0.16 -24.35 -5.47
C THR A 105 -1.64 -24.31 -5.83
N LYS A 106 -2.44 -23.43 -5.22
CA LYS A 106 -3.91 -23.40 -5.39
C LYS A 106 -4.42 -22.09 -6.03
N SER A 107 -3.68 -20.99 -5.90
CA SER A 107 -4.13 -19.68 -6.41
C SER A 107 -3.77 -19.50 -7.88
N GLU A 108 -4.77 -19.42 -8.75
CA GLU A 108 -4.58 -19.10 -10.17
C GLU A 108 -4.03 -17.68 -10.40
N LYS A 109 -4.28 -16.76 -9.46
CA LYS A 109 -3.89 -15.35 -9.58
C LYS A 109 -2.46 -15.09 -9.10
N TRP A 110 -1.97 -15.88 -8.17
CA TRP A 110 -0.69 -15.62 -7.51
C TRP A 110 0.50 -15.55 -8.48
N PRO A 111 0.64 -16.42 -9.50
CA PRO A 111 1.75 -16.29 -10.45
C PRO A 111 1.83 -14.92 -11.12
N TYR A 112 0.70 -14.26 -11.35
CA TYR A 112 0.66 -12.90 -11.89
C TYR A 112 1.04 -11.84 -10.84
N VAL A 113 0.58 -12.02 -9.59
CA VAL A 113 0.90 -11.11 -8.48
C VAL A 113 2.38 -11.19 -8.11
N ALA A 114 2.96 -12.38 -8.08
CA ALA A 114 4.38 -12.61 -7.81
C ALA A 114 5.29 -11.92 -8.84
N GLU A 115 4.82 -11.78 -10.10
CA GLU A 115 5.52 -11.07 -11.18
C GLU A 115 5.24 -9.56 -11.23
N THR A 116 4.60 -9.00 -10.21
CA THR A 116 4.52 -7.55 -10.06
C THR A 116 5.81 -7.00 -9.47
N ALA A 117 6.22 -5.81 -9.90
CA ALA A 117 7.53 -5.23 -9.60
C ALA A 117 7.83 -5.19 -8.09
N GLY A 118 6.84 -4.78 -7.29
CA GLY A 118 6.96 -4.76 -5.84
C GLY A 118 7.11 -6.16 -5.23
N HIS A 119 6.19 -7.08 -5.53
CA HIS A 119 6.26 -8.43 -4.97
C HIS A 119 7.52 -9.18 -5.40
N LYS A 120 7.87 -9.13 -6.69
CA LYS A 120 9.02 -9.84 -7.25
C LYS A 120 10.30 -9.44 -6.53
N PHE A 121 10.58 -8.14 -6.44
CA PHE A 121 11.77 -7.64 -5.76
C PHE A 121 11.79 -8.05 -4.28
N HIS A 122 10.67 -7.95 -3.58
CA HIS A 122 10.64 -8.25 -2.15
C HIS A 122 10.77 -9.75 -1.86
N LEU A 123 10.25 -10.62 -2.73
CA LEU A 123 10.37 -12.07 -2.60
C LEU A 123 11.77 -12.56 -3.02
N GLU A 124 12.30 -12.08 -4.15
CA GLU A 124 13.53 -12.59 -4.76
C GLU A 124 14.80 -11.93 -4.20
N ASN A 125 14.77 -10.62 -3.91
CA ASN A 125 15.95 -9.85 -3.51
C ASN A 125 15.95 -9.46 -2.04
N ALA A 126 14.80 -9.03 -1.52
CA ALA A 126 14.70 -8.62 -0.10
C ALA A 126 14.42 -9.80 0.85
N HIS A 127 14.01 -10.96 0.30
CA HIS A 127 13.62 -12.14 1.06
C HIS A 127 12.60 -11.86 2.17
N ALA A 128 11.63 -10.98 1.88
CA ALA A 128 10.56 -10.64 2.81
C ALA A 128 9.50 -11.76 2.84
N ASN A 129 9.02 -12.08 4.04
CA ASN A 129 7.89 -12.97 4.24
C ASN A 129 6.57 -12.26 3.95
N CYS A 130 5.53 -13.03 3.65
CA CYS A 130 4.19 -12.50 3.38
C CYS A 130 3.67 -11.65 4.54
N ILE A 131 3.89 -12.11 5.78
CA ILE A 131 3.42 -11.43 6.99
C ILE A 131 4.27 -10.22 7.38
N ASP A 132 5.45 -10.02 6.80
CA ASP A 132 6.23 -8.80 7.06
C ASP A 132 5.51 -7.56 6.53
N CYS A 133 4.67 -7.75 5.50
CA CYS A 133 3.83 -6.72 4.89
C CYS A 133 2.33 -6.91 5.17
N HIS A 134 1.82 -8.15 5.13
CA HIS A 134 0.40 -8.44 5.34
C HIS A 134 0.05 -8.73 6.82
N GLY A 135 1.03 -8.60 7.73
CA GLY A 135 0.96 -8.94 9.15
C GLY A 135 0.25 -7.92 10.05
N GLY A 136 0.47 -6.62 9.85
CA GLY A 136 -0.03 -5.59 10.78
C GLY A 136 -1.55 -5.48 10.81
N ARG A 137 -2.24 -6.04 9.81
CA ARG A 137 -3.68 -6.28 9.82
C ARG A 137 -4.01 -7.73 9.45
N VAL A 138 -3.37 -8.70 10.10
CA VAL A 138 -3.77 -10.13 10.00
C VAL A 138 -5.27 -10.25 10.25
N HIS A 139 -5.90 -11.13 9.47
CA HIS A 139 -7.35 -11.28 9.27
C HIS A 139 -8.01 -10.26 8.33
N ARG A 140 -7.38 -9.12 7.98
CA ARG A 140 -7.85 -8.21 6.91
C ARG A 140 -6.98 -8.27 5.65
N PHE A 141 -5.70 -8.65 5.80
CA PHE A 141 -4.72 -8.92 4.73
C PHE A 141 -4.44 -7.76 3.76
N VAL A 142 -4.68 -6.52 4.20
CA VAL A 142 -4.28 -5.31 3.48
C VAL A 142 -3.10 -4.70 4.24
N PRO A 143 -1.90 -4.60 3.63
CA PRO A 143 -0.74 -3.97 4.26
C PRO A 143 -1.11 -2.58 4.75
N ASP A 144 -0.72 -2.23 5.96
CA ASP A 144 -0.73 -0.85 6.41
C ASP A 144 0.58 -0.14 6.00
N ARG A 145 0.59 1.20 6.10
CA ARG A 145 1.77 1.98 5.74
C ARG A 145 2.93 1.66 6.69
N ASN A 146 2.63 1.38 7.95
CA ASN A 146 3.64 1.17 8.98
C ASN A 146 4.51 -0.05 8.69
N GLU A 147 3.98 -1.09 8.05
CA GLU A 147 4.74 -2.27 7.63
C GLU A 147 5.82 -1.89 6.61
N CYS A 148 5.50 -0.97 5.67
CA CYS A 148 6.51 -0.43 4.77
C CYS A 148 7.61 0.32 5.54
N LEU A 149 7.23 1.10 6.56
CA LEU A 149 8.14 1.93 7.35
C LEU A 149 9.06 1.13 8.29
N ASN A 150 8.70 -0.11 8.63
CA ASN A 150 9.57 -1.00 9.40
C ASN A 150 10.93 -1.22 8.72
N CYS A 151 10.94 -1.24 7.38
CA CYS A 151 12.17 -1.34 6.58
C CYS A 151 12.54 0.02 5.93
N HIS A 152 11.56 0.79 5.47
CA HIS A 152 11.75 2.08 4.78
C HIS A 152 11.52 3.28 5.71
N SER A 153 12.19 3.26 6.87
CA SER A 153 11.99 4.27 7.93
C SER A 153 12.32 5.71 7.51
N ASP A 154 13.14 5.89 6.48
CA ASP A 154 13.51 7.18 5.92
C ASP A 154 12.52 7.70 4.86
N LYS A 155 11.59 6.86 4.36
CA LYS A 155 10.65 7.20 3.28
C LYS A 155 9.32 7.75 3.79
N VAL A 156 9.37 8.61 4.80
CA VAL A 156 8.18 9.27 5.36
C VAL A 156 7.76 10.43 4.46
N ILE A 157 6.49 10.48 4.08
CA ILE A 157 5.92 11.62 3.34
C ILE A 157 5.92 12.86 4.24
N LYS A 158 6.60 13.92 3.82
CA LYS A 158 6.75 15.18 4.55
C LYS A 158 5.69 16.22 4.20
N VAL A 159 4.99 16.04 3.08
CA VAL A 159 3.88 16.89 2.65
C VAL A 159 2.61 16.49 3.40
N LYS A 160 2.17 17.33 4.37
CA LYS A 160 1.03 17.03 5.26
C LYS A 160 -0.26 16.68 4.50
N GLN A 161 -0.52 17.34 3.39
CA GLN A 161 -1.71 17.15 2.56
C GLN A 161 -1.70 15.81 1.80
N MET A 162 -0.51 15.20 1.62
CA MET A 162 -0.35 13.92 0.93
C MET A 162 -0.31 12.75 1.92
N ASN A 163 -1.22 12.73 2.90
CA ASN A 163 -1.28 11.64 3.87
C ASN A 163 -1.92 10.36 3.27
N PHE A 164 -1.24 9.75 2.31
CA PHE A 164 -1.72 8.62 1.51
C PHE A 164 -0.88 7.36 1.74
N HIS A 165 -1.48 6.18 1.57
CA HIS A 165 -0.72 4.93 1.52
C HIS A 165 0.34 4.98 0.39
N CYS A 166 1.51 4.37 0.60
CA CYS A 166 2.65 4.44 -0.33
C CYS A 166 2.27 4.01 -1.75
N THR A 167 1.40 3.01 -1.86
CA THR A 167 0.95 2.44 -3.14
C THR A 167 0.04 3.36 -3.96
N ASN A 168 -0.40 4.50 -3.41
CA ASN A 168 -1.10 5.52 -4.20
C ASN A 168 -0.17 6.24 -5.18
N CYS A 169 1.14 6.28 -4.88
CA CYS A 169 2.16 6.87 -5.74
C CYS A 169 3.07 5.79 -6.34
N HIS A 170 3.54 4.86 -5.51
CA HIS A 170 4.39 3.76 -5.95
C HIS A 170 3.55 2.62 -6.50
N ASN A 171 3.70 2.32 -7.80
CA ASN A 171 2.94 1.26 -8.43
C ASN A 171 3.51 -0.13 -8.08
N PHE A 172 3.32 -0.55 -6.83
CA PHE A 172 3.84 -1.81 -6.31
C PHE A 172 3.34 -3.03 -7.10
N LEU A 173 2.12 -2.95 -7.65
CA LEU A 173 1.50 -4.00 -8.45
C LEU A 173 1.76 -3.83 -9.96
N ALA A 174 2.74 -3.02 -10.36
CA ALA A 174 3.10 -2.86 -11.76
C ALA A 174 3.52 -4.20 -12.38
N ASP A 175 2.89 -4.60 -13.49
CA ASP A 175 3.36 -5.75 -14.28
C ASP A 175 4.75 -5.44 -14.84
N VAL A 176 5.74 -6.25 -14.43
CA VAL A 176 7.15 -6.10 -14.83
C VAL A 176 7.30 -6.18 -16.34
N LYS A 177 6.51 -6.99 -17.04
CA LYS A 177 6.60 -7.16 -18.49
C LYS A 177 6.18 -5.90 -19.24
N VAL A 178 5.32 -5.09 -18.65
CA VAL A 178 4.77 -3.88 -19.27
C VAL A 178 5.52 -2.63 -18.80
N ASN A 179 5.85 -2.55 -17.52
CA ASN A 179 6.32 -1.32 -16.88
C ASN A 179 7.80 -1.34 -16.47
N GLY A 180 8.43 -2.52 -16.53
CA GLY A 180 9.74 -2.78 -15.92
C GLY A 180 9.63 -2.97 -14.41
N GLU A 181 10.79 -3.04 -13.75
CA GLU A 181 10.92 -3.27 -12.30
C GLU A 181 10.82 -1.97 -11.48
N ASP A 182 10.81 -0.81 -12.15
CA ASP A 182 10.77 0.49 -11.47
C ASP A 182 9.36 0.82 -10.96
N ILE A 183 9.26 0.95 -9.64
CA ILE A 183 8.02 1.33 -8.93
C ILE A 183 7.97 2.82 -8.56
N LEU A 184 8.97 3.61 -8.99
CA LEU A 184 8.96 5.05 -8.74
C LEU A 184 7.78 5.71 -9.47
N PRO A 185 7.14 6.72 -8.83
CA PRO A 185 5.99 7.39 -9.43
C PRO A 185 6.38 8.10 -10.72
N LYS A 186 5.56 7.98 -11.76
CA LYS A 186 5.74 8.71 -13.03
C LYS A 186 4.90 10.00 -13.01
N PRO A 187 5.15 10.98 -13.88
CA PRO A 187 4.36 12.22 -13.92
C PRO A 187 2.84 12.01 -14.06
N GLN A 188 2.45 10.93 -14.74
CA GLN A 188 1.06 10.51 -14.88
C GLN A 188 0.41 10.09 -13.55
N ASP A 189 1.17 9.55 -12.60
CA ASP A 189 0.69 9.17 -11.27
C ASP A 189 0.39 10.41 -10.42
N CYS A 190 1.24 11.44 -10.52
CA CYS A 190 1.00 12.74 -9.88
C CYS A 190 -0.28 13.40 -10.44
N ARG A 191 -0.47 13.34 -11.77
CA ARG A 191 -1.62 13.94 -12.47
C ARG A 191 -2.96 13.28 -12.16
N LYS A 192 -2.99 12.10 -11.52
CA LYS A 192 -4.24 11.51 -10.99
C LYS A 192 -4.93 12.45 -9.99
N CYS A 193 -4.16 13.26 -9.26
CA CYS A 193 -4.66 14.28 -8.36
C CYS A 193 -4.34 15.71 -8.83
N HIS A 194 -3.19 15.92 -9.50
CA HIS A 194 -2.73 17.22 -10.00
C HIS A 194 -3.08 17.42 -11.48
N SER A 195 -4.35 17.26 -11.84
CA SER A 195 -4.81 17.24 -13.24
C SER A 195 -4.62 18.57 -13.99
N ASP A 196 -4.48 19.68 -13.26
CA ASP A 196 -4.26 21.03 -13.78
C ASP A 196 -2.76 21.36 -14.01
N ARG A 197 -1.85 20.49 -13.58
CA ARG A 197 -0.38 20.68 -13.69
C ARG A 197 0.20 20.07 -14.97
N ASN A 198 -0.39 20.40 -16.12
CA ASN A 198 0.04 19.90 -17.44
C ASN A 198 1.14 20.75 -18.07
N ILE A 199 1.28 22.00 -17.63
CA ILE A 199 2.33 22.91 -18.05
C ILE A 199 3.33 22.98 -16.91
N ILE A 200 4.62 22.86 -17.20
CA ILE A 200 5.69 23.03 -16.20
C ILE A 200 6.18 24.48 -16.26
N LEU A 201 6.55 24.96 -17.44
CA LEU A 201 6.95 26.34 -17.66
C LEU A 201 6.59 26.77 -19.09
N SER A 202 6.08 27.99 -19.26
CA SER A 202 5.67 28.51 -20.57
C SER A 202 6.73 29.37 -21.26
N MET A 203 7.75 29.82 -20.52
CA MET A 203 8.84 30.63 -21.07
C MET A 203 10.20 30.12 -20.55
N PRO A 204 11.14 29.75 -21.43
CA PRO A 204 11.00 29.63 -22.88
C PRO A 204 10.07 28.46 -23.26
N GLU A 205 9.52 28.50 -24.48
CA GLU A 205 8.64 27.44 -24.98
C GLU A 205 9.32 26.06 -24.90
N GLY A 206 8.61 25.06 -24.39
CA GLY A 206 9.12 23.69 -24.23
C GLY A 206 10.08 23.48 -23.04
N ALA A 207 10.35 24.50 -22.23
CA ALA A 207 11.19 24.34 -21.04
C ALA A 207 10.62 23.29 -20.09
N HIS A 208 11.48 22.35 -19.68
CA HIS A 208 11.15 21.23 -18.78
C HIS A 208 10.01 20.32 -19.28
N ALA A 209 9.61 20.37 -20.56
CA ALA A 209 8.49 19.59 -21.08
C ALA A 209 8.66 18.07 -20.92
N ASN A 210 9.90 17.58 -20.81
CA ASN A 210 10.25 16.18 -20.61
C ASN A 210 10.77 15.87 -19.20
N SER A 211 10.70 16.83 -18.27
CA SER A 211 11.17 16.63 -16.90
C SER A 211 10.10 15.94 -16.06
N ASN A 212 10.53 15.02 -15.20
CA ASN A 212 9.63 14.43 -14.21
C ASN A 212 9.37 15.40 -13.05
N CYS A 213 8.24 15.21 -12.36
CA CYS A 213 7.83 16.07 -11.26
C CYS A 213 8.79 16.00 -10.07
N ASP A 214 9.40 14.84 -9.84
CA ASP A 214 10.31 14.55 -8.73
C ASP A 214 11.66 15.27 -8.81
N MET A 215 12.01 15.79 -9.99
CA MET A 215 13.19 16.63 -10.18
C MET A 215 13.11 17.93 -9.37
N CYS A 216 11.91 18.45 -9.17
CA CYS A 216 11.67 19.67 -8.39
C CYS A 216 10.92 19.41 -7.09
N HIS A 217 9.94 18.49 -7.11
CA HIS A 217 9.05 18.19 -5.98
C HIS A 217 9.41 16.84 -5.36
N GLN A 218 9.97 16.83 -4.15
CA GLN A 218 10.39 15.59 -3.49
C GLN A 218 9.55 15.33 -2.22
N PRO A 219 8.49 14.51 -2.28
CA PRO A 219 7.53 14.38 -1.17
C PRO A 219 8.11 13.78 0.12
N HIS A 220 9.27 13.13 0.06
CA HIS A 220 9.93 12.49 1.20
C HIS A 220 10.99 13.37 1.89
N ILE A 221 11.29 14.55 1.34
CA ILE A 221 12.35 15.45 1.84
C ILE A 221 11.70 16.75 2.35
N THR A 222 12.19 17.25 3.49
CA THR A 222 11.66 18.46 4.17
C THR A 222 12.30 19.76 3.74
N GLU A 223 13.53 19.72 3.22
CA GLU A 223 14.23 20.91 2.72
C GLU A 223 13.56 21.33 1.41
N GLU A 224 13.31 22.62 1.19
CA GLU A 224 12.93 23.12 -0.14
C GLU A 224 14.14 22.93 -1.06
N PRO A 225 14.25 21.82 -1.81
CA PRO A 225 15.56 21.41 -2.29
C PRO A 225 15.91 22.09 -3.60
N PHE A 226 14.99 22.86 -4.18
CA PHE A 226 15.07 23.24 -5.58
C PHE A 226 15.00 24.75 -5.78
N SER A 227 16.19 25.34 -5.88
CA SER A 227 16.39 26.62 -6.53
C SER A 227 16.62 26.40 -8.03
N CYS A 228 16.22 27.34 -8.88
CA CYS A 228 16.54 27.28 -10.31
C CYS A 228 18.06 27.20 -10.53
N GLN A 229 18.83 27.81 -9.62
CA GLN A 229 20.27 27.94 -9.65
C GLN A 229 21.02 26.63 -9.41
N THR A 230 20.34 25.61 -8.87
CA THR A 230 20.91 24.26 -8.72
C THR A 230 21.31 23.66 -10.08
N CYS A 231 20.59 24.01 -11.16
CA CYS A 231 20.86 23.53 -12.51
C CYS A 231 21.19 24.65 -13.51
N HIS A 232 20.66 25.87 -13.31
CA HIS A 232 20.79 26.97 -14.26
C HIS A 232 21.69 28.08 -13.73
N SER A 233 22.63 28.54 -14.57
CA SER A 233 23.24 29.86 -14.39
C SER A 233 22.38 30.93 -15.08
N LEU A 234 22.47 32.17 -14.61
CA LEU A 234 21.77 33.29 -15.24
C LEU A 234 22.20 33.42 -16.71
N PRO A 235 21.29 33.37 -17.70
CA PRO A 235 21.66 33.46 -19.10
C PRO A 235 22.34 34.79 -19.43
N ASP A 236 23.37 34.74 -20.28
CA ASP A 236 24.09 35.93 -20.73
C ASP A 236 23.30 36.67 -21.84
N LYS A 237 22.24 37.36 -21.41
CA LYS A 237 21.35 38.15 -22.28
C LYS A 237 21.02 39.50 -21.64
N PRO A 238 20.86 40.57 -22.43
CA PRO A 238 20.53 41.89 -21.92
C PRO A 238 19.32 41.90 -20.98
N ILE A 239 18.25 41.16 -21.28
CA ILE A 239 17.08 41.12 -20.39
C ILE A 239 17.42 40.56 -19.01
N HIS A 240 18.26 39.52 -18.93
CA HIS A 240 18.65 38.91 -17.66
C HIS A 240 19.67 39.78 -16.92
N GLN A 241 20.64 40.39 -17.61
CA GLN A 241 21.63 41.29 -17.00
C GLN A 241 20.97 42.53 -16.37
N ASN A 242 19.97 43.11 -17.04
CA ASN A 242 19.22 44.27 -16.53
C ASN A 242 18.21 43.91 -15.43
N HIS A 243 17.96 42.62 -15.18
CA HIS A 243 17.06 42.11 -14.14
C HIS A 243 17.78 41.10 -13.23
N ALA A 244 19.10 41.22 -13.08
CA ALA A 244 19.90 40.26 -12.32
C ALA A 244 19.53 40.22 -10.82
N ASP A 245 18.88 41.27 -10.31
CA ASP A 245 18.36 41.38 -8.95
C ASP A 245 16.96 40.77 -8.77
N LYS A 246 16.29 40.34 -9.85
CA LYS A 246 14.92 39.82 -9.80
C LYS A 246 14.90 38.31 -9.57
N ASP A 247 13.88 37.87 -8.84
CA ASP A 247 13.60 36.44 -8.66
C ASP A 247 13.17 35.82 -9.99
N CYS A 248 13.71 34.66 -10.34
CA CYS A 248 13.41 34.01 -11.62
C CYS A 248 11.91 33.81 -11.83
N LYS A 249 11.16 33.52 -10.75
CA LYS A 249 9.71 33.25 -10.80
C LYS A 249 8.88 34.51 -10.98
N SER A 250 9.46 35.72 -10.92
CA SER A 250 8.73 36.95 -11.27
C SER A 250 8.37 36.99 -12.76
N CYS A 251 9.11 36.27 -13.60
CA CYS A 251 8.86 36.15 -15.02
C CYS A 251 8.67 34.70 -15.46
N HIS A 252 9.41 33.74 -14.89
CA HIS A 252 9.33 32.32 -15.20
C HIS A 252 8.44 31.59 -14.19
N VAL A 253 7.13 31.80 -14.26
CA VAL A 253 6.17 31.25 -13.29
C VAL A 253 5.94 29.75 -13.53
N PRO A 254 6.29 28.86 -12.59
CA PRO A 254 6.04 27.43 -12.73
C PRO A 254 4.54 27.12 -12.73
N HIS A 255 4.15 26.10 -13.48
CA HIS A 255 2.78 25.58 -13.53
C HIS A 255 1.71 26.57 -14.02
N GLN A 256 2.11 27.63 -14.71
CA GLN A 256 1.19 28.65 -15.21
C GLN A 256 1.48 28.98 -16.66
N GLN A 257 0.41 29.03 -17.46
CA GLN A 257 0.45 29.67 -18.77
C GLN A 257 0.49 31.18 -18.59
N ILE A 258 1.62 31.79 -18.95
CA ILE A 258 1.82 33.24 -18.85
C ILE A 258 1.87 33.88 -20.24
N ASP A 259 1.29 35.08 -20.34
CA ASP A 259 1.51 35.97 -21.47
C ASP A 259 2.70 36.88 -21.16
N ILE A 260 3.60 36.99 -22.14
CA ILE A 260 4.86 37.72 -22.05
C ILE A 260 4.60 39.20 -21.77
N ARG A 261 3.64 39.81 -22.48
CA ARG A 261 3.43 41.26 -22.42
C ARG A 261 2.89 41.72 -21.07
N PRO A 262 1.79 41.16 -20.53
CA PRO A 262 1.31 41.50 -19.19
C PRO A 262 2.35 41.27 -18.09
N THR A 263 3.21 40.26 -18.26
CA THR A 263 4.32 39.99 -17.32
C THR A 263 5.28 41.19 -17.25
N CYS A 264 5.70 41.73 -18.40
CA CYS A 264 6.56 42.92 -18.46
C CYS A 264 5.83 44.18 -17.96
N GLU A 265 4.58 44.38 -18.39
CA GLU A 265 3.77 45.56 -18.06
C GLU A 265 3.41 45.64 -16.58
N SER A 266 3.45 44.53 -15.84
CA SER A 266 3.28 44.50 -14.39
C SER A 266 4.28 45.40 -13.64
N CYS A 267 5.47 45.61 -14.21
CA CYS A 267 6.51 46.48 -13.67
C CYS A 267 6.78 47.70 -14.56
N HIS A 268 6.66 47.56 -15.88
CA HIS A 268 6.88 48.62 -16.86
C HIS A 268 5.58 49.33 -17.26
N THR A 269 4.88 49.90 -16.27
CA THR A 269 3.59 50.56 -16.48
C THR A 269 3.68 51.82 -17.35
N ASP A 270 4.87 52.41 -17.46
CA ASP A 270 5.18 53.55 -18.33
C ASP A 270 5.37 53.15 -19.81
N ARG A 271 5.36 51.85 -20.14
CA ARG A 271 5.68 51.32 -21.47
C ARG A 271 4.56 50.50 -22.13
N VAL A 272 3.33 50.58 -21.63
CA VAL A 272 2.18 49.81 -22.15
C VAL A 272 1.90 50.07 -23.64
N ASP A 273 2.05 51.32 -24.10
CA ASP A 273 1.82 51.69 -25.52
C ASP A 273 3.07 51.55 -26.39
N HIS A 274 4.17 51.00 -25.86
CA HIS A 274 5.40 50.80 -26.61
C HIS A 274 5.26 49.61 -27.58
N TYR A 275 5.12 49.93 -28.88
CA TYR A 275 4.93 48.95 -29.97
C TYR A 275 3.86 47.88 -29.63
N PRO A 276 2.58 48.27 -29.49
CA PRO A 276 1.54 47.46 -28.84
C PRO A 276 1.25 46.13 -29.55
N THR A 277 1.57 46.02 -30.84
CA THR A 277 1.34 44.83 -31.66
C THR A 277 2.51 43.86 -31.72
N LEU A 278 3.70 44.24 -31.23
CA LEU A 278 4.89 43.39 -31.22
C LEU A 278 5.09 42.76 -29.83
N SER A 279 5.53 41.51 -29.77
CA SER A 279 5.95 40.91 -28.49
C SER A 279 7.21 41.59 -27.98
N CYS A 280 7.29 41.83 -26.66
CA CYS A 280 8.46 42.43 -26.01
C CYS A 280 9.75 41.66 -26.33
N THR A 281 9.67 40.33 -26.45
CA THR A 281 10.82 39.43 -26.72
C THR A 281 11.40 39.54 -28.12
N VAL A 282 10.75 40.26 -29.05
CA VAL A 282 11.31 40.53 -30.38
C VAL A 282 12.55 41.43 -30.25
N CYS A 283 12.47 42.44 -29.38
CA CYS A 283 13.52 43.43 -29.17
C CYS A 283 14.28 43.21 -27.85
N HIS A 284 13.61 42.73 -26.80
CA HIS A 284 14.18 42.48 -25.47
C HIS A 284 14.47 40.99 -25.28
N LYS A 285 15.69 40.58 -25.64
CA LYS A 285 16.17 39.19 -25.59
C LYS A 285 17.04 38.90 -24.37
#